data_AF-A0A8C2YKJ6-F1
#
_entry.id   AF-A0A8C2YKJ6-F1
#
_cell.length_a   1.000
_cell.length_b   1.000
_cell.length_c   1.000
_cell.angle_alpha   90.00
_cell.angle_beta   90.00
_cell.angle_gamma   90.00
#
_symmetry.space_group_name_H-M   'P 1'
#
loop_
_entity.id
_entity.type
_entity.pdbx_description
1 polymer ?
#
loop_
_entity_poly.entity_id
_entity_poly.type
_entity_poly.pdbx_seq_one_letter_code
_entity_poly.pdbx_strand_id
1 'polypeptide(L)'
;MVLLSPDWTPGMAVPRDIAAGYLLQGSFYGHSIYATLYMDTWRKDSVVMLTHHVVTLALIVCSYAFRYHNVGILVLFLHDLNDVQLEFTKLNTYFRAAGGAHRRLHGLLADLGCLCFCVSWFWFRLYWFPLKVLYATLHTSLISVPDIPFYFFFNTLLLLLTAMNLYWFLYIVVLAVKVLTGQMRELSDLREYDWAEAHSPKPSKAEKPLRNGLVKEKRL
;
A
#
# COMPACT_ATOMS: atom_id res chain seq x y z
N MET A 1 28.98 1.64 5.96
CA MET A 1 29.47 3.02 6.12
C MET A 1 29.86 3.60 4.75
N VAL A 2 28.90 3.76 3.83
CA VAL A 2 29.09 4.39 2.51
C VAL A 2 27.72 4.95 2.08
N LEU A 3 27.28 6.05 2.71
CA LEU A 3 26.06 6.78 2.32
C LEU A 3 26.23 8.30 2.52
N LEU A 4 27.46 8.79 2.47
CA LEU A 4 27.77 10.21 2.37
C LEU A 4 28.80 10.34 1.25
N SER A 5 28.43 11.11 0.21
CA SER A 5 29.39 11.54 -0.80
C SER A 5 30.57 12.21 -0.08
N PRO A 6 31.83 11.91 -0.43
CA PRO A 6 33.02 12.40 0.27
C PRO A 6 33.11 13.94 0.39
N ASP A 7 32.36 14.68 -0.44
CA ASP A 7 32.52 16.12 -0.64
C ASP A 7 31.42 16.98 0.03
N TRP A 8 30.64 16.42 0.95
CA TRP A 8 29.52 17.14 1.56
C TRP A 8 29.97 18.14 2.64
N THR A 9 29.57 19.41 2.49
CA THR A 9 29.78 20.47 3.49
C THR A 9 28.44 21.06 3.99
N PRO A 10 28.34 21.44 5.28
CA PRO A 10 27.20 22.19 5.79
C PRO A 10 27.04 23.53 5.04
N GLY A 11 25.87 23.80 4.45
CA GLY A 11 25.61 25.02 3.67
C GLY A 11 25.62 24.84 2.15
N MET A 12 26.01 23.69 1.61
CA MET A 12 25.90 23.42 0.17
C MET A 12 24.42 23.38 -0.26
N ALA A 13 24.08 24.05 -1.36
CA ALA A 13 22.75 23.99 -1.95
C ALA A 13 22.40 22.54 -2.33
N VAL A 14 21.16 22.12 -2.07
CA VAL A 14 20.68 20.81 -2.53
C VAL A 14 20.75 20.79 -4.06
N PRO A 15 21.36 19.76 -4.68
CA PRO A 15 21.36 19.62 -6.13
C PRO A 15 19.94 19.77 -6.69
N ARG A 16 19.79 20.59 -7.74
CA ARG A 16 18.47 20.94 -8.29
C ARG A 16 17.67 19.71 -8.71
N ASP A 17 18.34 18.65 -9.15
CA ASP A 17 17.72 17.39 -9.56
C ASP A 17 17.04 16.68 -8.39
N ILE A 18 17.67 16.69 -7.21
CA ILE A 18 17.09 16.11 -5.98
C ILE A 18 15.90 16.96 -5.53
N ALA A 19 16.04 18.29 -5.54
CA ALA A 19 14.94 19.19 -5.19
C ALA A 19 13.73 19.02 -6.14
N ALA A 20 13.98 18.92 -7.44
CA ALA A 20 12.95 18.68 -8.45
C ALA A 20 12.26 17.32 -8.24
N GLY A 21 13.02 16.26 -7.96
CA GLY A 21 12.46 14.94 -7.65
C GLY A 21 11.56 14.97 -6.42
N TYR A 22 11.97 15.61 -5.33
CA TYR A 22 11.16 15.74 -4.12
C TYR A 22 9.91 16.59 -4.34
N LEU A 23 10.00 17.66 -5.12
CA LEU A 23 8.85 18.51 -5.46
C LEU A 23 7.84 17.76 -6.32
N LEU A 24 8.31 17.04 -7.33
CA LEU A 24 7.45 16.23 -8.21
C LEU A 24 6.74 15.14 -7.41
N GLN A 25 7.50 14.43 -6.57
CA GLN A 25 6.96 13.37 -5.74
C GLN A 25 5.97 13.90 -4.68
N GLY A 26 6.33 14.99 -4.01
CA GLY A 26 5.47 15.65 -3.03
C GLY A 26 4.16 16.14 -3.67
N SER A 27 4.24 16.69 -4.89
CA SER A 27 3.06 17.11 -5.65
C SER A 27 2.18 15.92 -6.05
N PHE A 28 2.78 14.80 -6.47
CA PHE A 28 2.08 13.56 -6.76
C PHE A 28 1.32 13.04 -5.54
N TYR A 29 1.99 12.90 -4.38
CA TYR A 29 1.34 12.43 -3.15
C TYR A 29 0.27 13.42 -2.65
N GLY A 30 0.50 14.73 -2.77
CA GLY A 30 -0.50 15.75 -2.44
C GLY A 30 -1.75 15.66 -3.32
N HIS A 31 -1.56 15.47 -4.64
CA HIS A 31 -2.67 15.22 -5.55
C HIS A 31 -3.40 13.92 -5.23
N SER A 32 -2.68 12.84 -4.90
CA SER A 32 -3.28 11.56 -4.52
C SER A 32 -4.14 11.67 -3.26
N ILE A 33 -3.73 12.47 -2.26
CA ILE A 33 -4.58 12.77 -1.09
C ILE A 33 -5.89 13.43 -1.52
N TYR A 34 -5.82 14.44 -2.39
CA TYR A 34 -7.00 15.12 -2.90
C TYR A 34 -7.92 14.17 -3.68
N ALA A 35 -7.35 13.35 -4.57
CA ALA A 35 -8.08 12.37 -5.36
C ALA A 35 -8.77 11.34 -4.45
N THR A 36 -8.08 10.79 -3.46
CA THR A 36 -8.66 9.80 -2.52
C THR A 36 -9.80 10.38 -1.68
N LEU A 37 -9.74 11.66 -1.32
CA LEU A 37 -10.77 12.29 -0.49
C LEU A 37 -12.03 12.65 -1.28
N TYR A 38 -11.88 13.16 -2.51
CA TYR A 38 -12.97 13.82 -3.25
C TYR A 38 -13.37 13.13 -4.56
N MET A 39 -12.48 12.36 -5.19
CA MET A 39 -12.74 11.74 -6.48
C MET A 39 -12.99 10.23 -6.36
N ASP A 40 -12.29 9.56 -5.46
CA ASP A 40 -12.39 8.11 -5.30
C ASP A 40 -13.60 7.70 -4.46
N THR A 41 -14.20 6.56 -4.82
CA THR A 41 -15.21 5.89 -4.01
C THR A 41 -14.58 5.37 -2.72
N TRP A 42 -15.14 5.75 -1.57
CA TRP A 42 -14.66 5.31 -0.27
C TRP A 42 -14.80 3.80 -0.07
N ARG A 43 -13.67 3.16 0.22
CA ARG A 43 -13.56 1.74 0.61
C ARG A 43 -12.73 1.65 1.90
N LYS A 44 -12.75 0.51 2.58
CA LYS A 44 -11.94 0.31 3.81
C LYS A 44 -10.44 0.54 3.58
N ASP A 45 -9.95 0.18 2.39
CA ASP A 45 -8.55 0.42 1.98
C ASP A 45 -8.24 1.92 1.77
N SER A 46 -9.25 2.77 1.50
CA SER A 46 -9.05 4.21 1.29
C SER A 46 -8.47 4.92 2.51
N VAL A 47 -8.83 4.50 3.73
CA VAL A 47 -8.25 5.07 4.97
C VAL A 47 -6.76 4.72 5.08
N VAL A 48 -6.40 3.49 4.75
CA VAL A 48 -5.00 3.02 4.79
C VAL A 48 -4.19 3.74 3.71
N MET A 49 -4.72 3.87 2.49
CA MET A 49 -4.11 4.61 1.39
C MET A 49 -3.93 6.10 1.72
N LEU A 50 -4.94 6.75 2.31
CA LEU A 50 -4.85 8.14 2.76
C LEU A 50 -3.77 8.31 3.84
N THR A 51 -3.78 7.43 4.84
CA THR A 51 -2.77 7.43 5.91
C THR A 51 -1.37 7.25 5.33
N HIS A 52 -1.22 6.34 4.36
CA HIS A 52 0.03 6.15 3.64
C HIS A 52 0.49 7.42 2.94
N HIS A 53 -0.37 8.07 2.16
CA HIS A 53 0.00 9.31 1.46
C HIS A 53 0.40 10.44 2.42
N VAL A 54 -0.28 10.56 3.56
CA VAL A 54 0.11 11.53 4.60
C VAL A 54 1.46 11.18 5.21
N VAL A 55 1.71 9.91 5.51
CA VAL A 55 2.99 9.43 6.07
C VAL A 55 4.14 9.59 5.08
N THR A 56 3.95 9.24 3.81
CA THR A 56 4.99 9.41 2.78
C THR A 56 5.28 10.88 2.50
N LEU A 57 4.25 11.74 2.44
CA LEU A 57 4.43 13.18 2.31
C LEU A 57 5.20 13.77 3.52
N ALA A 58 4.85 13.35 4.73
CA ALA A 58 5.57 13.74 5.94
C ALA A 58 7.05 13.28 5.89
N LEU A 59 7.31 12.05 5.46
CA LEU A 59 8.67 11.52 5.26
C LEU A 59 9.47 12.31 4.21
N ILE A 60 8.85 12.71 3.10
CA ILE A 60 9.48 13.54 2.05
C ILE A 60 9.87 14.91 2.61
N VAL A 61 8.94 15.61 3.27
CA VAL A 61 9.19 16.94 3.86
C VAL A 61 10.26 16.87 4.94
N CYS A 62 10.16 15.88 5.83
CA CYS A 62 11.14 15.62 6.88
C CYS A 62 12.52 15.27 6.31
N SER A 63 12.58 14.37 5.34
CA SER A 63 13.84 13.99 4.70
C SER A 63 14.51 15.18 4.00
N TYR A 64 13.72 16.06 3.37
CA TYR A 64 14.22 17.27 2.74
C TYR A 64 14.75 18.30 3.75
N ALA A 65 13.99 18.58 4.81
CA ALA A 65 14.37 19.55 5.84
C ALA A 65 15.65 19.16 6.59
N PHE A 66 15.82 17.88 6.89
CA PHE A 66 16.95 17.35 7.66
C PHE A 66 18.11 16.82 6.78
N ARG A 67 18.05 17.04 5.47
CA ARG A 67 19.07 16.66 4.47
C ARG A 67 19.36 15.15 4.40
N TYR A 68 18.40 14.29 4.78
CA TYR A 68 18.48 12.84 4.65
C TYR A 68 18.14 12.36 3.23
N HIS A 69 18.68 13.04 2.22
CA HIS A 69 18.27 12.84 0.83
C HIS A 69 18.54 11.42 0.33
N ASN A 70 19.65 10.80 0.73
CA ASN A 70 20.01 9.44 0.32
C ASN A 70 19.00 8.40 0.83
N VAL A 71 18.57 8.55 2.09
CA VAL A 71 17.58 7.65 2.70
C VAL A 71 16.22 7.89 2.05
N GLY A 72 15.80 9.16 1.90
CA GLY A 72 14.51 9.48 1.30
C GLY A 72 14.41 9.05 -0.17
N ILE A 73 15.44 9.25 -1.00
CA ILE A 73 15.47 8.78 -2.39
C ILE A 73 15.39 7.25 -2.44
N LEU A 74 16.10 6.55 -1.55
CA LEU A 74 16.01 5.10 -1.47
C LEU A 74 14.58 4.65 -1.11
N VAL A 75 13.92 5.31 -0.15
CA VAL A 75 12.51 5.04 0.16
C VAL A 75 11.64 5.23 -1.07
N LEU A 76 11.74 6.36 -1.76
CA LEU A 76 10.95 6.66 -2.96
C LEU A 76 11.16 5.62 -4.05
N PHE A 77 12.41 5.32 -4.39
CA PHE A 77 12.75 4.36 -5.42
C PHE A 77 12.19 2.96 -5.14
N LEU A 78 12.31 2.48 -3.89
CA LEU A 78 11.80 1.17 -3.50
C LEU A 78 10.28 1.09 -3.57
N HIS A 79 9.57 2.18 -3.29
CA HIS A 79 8.11 2.19 -3.31
C HIS A 79 7.59 2.35 -4.74
N ASP A 80 8.08 3.33 -5.49
CA ASP A 80 7.57 3.67 -6.82
C ASP A 80 7.78 2.57 -7.86
N LEU A 81 8.89 1.82 -7.79
CA LEU A 81 9.15 0.70 -8.71
C LEU A 81 8.04 -0.36 -8.68
N ASN A 82 7.50 -0.62 -7.48
CA ASN A 82 6.42 -1.59 -7.31
C ASN A 82 5.08 -1.06 -7.82
N ASP A 83 4.84 0.25 -7.72
CA ASP A 83 3.59 0.86 -8.17
C ASP A 83 3.50 0.87 -9.69
N VAL A 84 4.61 1.15 -10.39
CA VAL A 84 4.69 1.02 -11.86
C VAL A 84 4.35 -0.41 -12.31
N GLN A 85 4.89 -1.41 -11.60
CA GLN A 85 4.65 -2.81 -11.92
C GLN A 85 3.19 -3.23 -11.65
N LEU A 86 2.58 -2.69 -10.59
CA LEU A 86 1.17 -2.90 -10.27
C LEU A 86 0.25 -2.32 -11.35
N GLU A 87 0.49 -1.09 -11.78
CA GLU A 87 -0.31 -0.46 -12.86
C GLU A 87 -0.14 -1.20 -14.19
N PHE A 88 1.08 -1.66 -14.51
CA PHE A 88 1.30 -2.51 -15.67
C PHE A 88 0.48 -3.81 -15.61
N THR A 89 0.45 -4.47 -14.45
CA THR A 89 -0.31 -5.72 -14.26
C THR A 89 -1.82 -5.50 -14.37
N LYS A 90 -2.33 -4.39 -13.82
CA LYS A 90 -3.75 -4.01 -13.95
C LYS A 90 -4.12 -3.79 -15.42
N LEU A 91 -3.33 -3.01 -16.17
CA LEU A 91 -3.59 -2.75 -17.59
C LEU A 91 -3.65 -4.05 -18.41
N ASN A 92 -2.71 -4.98 -18.19
CA ASN A 92 -2.73 -6.29 -18.83
C ASN A 92 -3.99 -7.10 -18.49
N THR A 93 -4.48 -6.98 -17.26
CA THR A 93 -5.72 -7.63 -16.81
C THR A 93 -6.96 -6.99 -17.47
N TYR A 94 -6.98 -5.67 -17.63
CA TYR A 94 -8.05 -4.97 -18.35
C TYR A 94 -8.09 -5.33 -19.83
N PHE A 95 -6.94 -5.40 -20.50
CA PHE A 95 -6.86 -5.82 -21.92
C PHE A 95 -7.31 -7.28 -22.12
N ARG A 96 -7.09 -8.15 -21.12
CA ARG A 96 -7.64 -9.51 -21.11
C ARG A 96 -9.18 -9.52 -21.10
N ALA A 97 -9.80 -8.63 -20.32
CA ALA A 97 -11.26 -8.52 -20.23
C ALA A 97 -11.90 -7.90 -21.48
N ALA A 98 -11.22 -6.96 -22.14
CA ALA A 98 -11.69 -6.25 -23.34
C ALA A 98 -11.80 -7.13 -24.62
N GLY A 99 -11.23 -8.34 -24.63
CA GLY A 99 -11.62 -9.40 -25.55
C GLY A 99 -11.03 -9.40 -26.97
N GLY A 100 -9.74 -9.07 -27.14
CA GLY A 100 -9.04 -9.17 -28.44
C GLY A 100 -8.43 -10.55 -28.79
N ALA A 101 -7.86 -10.66 -30.00
CA ALA A 101 -7.21 -11.87 -30.54
C ALA A 101 -6.03 -12.40 -29.68
N HIS A 102 -5.43 -11.55 -28.85
CA HIS A 102 -4.31 -11.87 -27.96
C HIS A 102 -4.73 -12.25 -26.52
N ARG A 103 -5.96 -12.72 -26.32
CA ARG A 103 -6.51 -13.07 -24.99
C ARG A 103 -5.62 -14.03 -24.17
N ARG A 104 -4.99 -15.02 -24.82
CA ARG A 104 -4.08 -15.97 -24.14
C ARG A 104 -2.75 -15.34 -23.73
N LEU A 105 -2.20 -14.45 -24.56
CA LEU A 105 -0.97 -13.72 -24.24
C LEU A 105 -1.21 -12.75 -23.08
N HIS A 106 -2.28 -11.96 -23.11
CA HIS A 106 -2.65 -11.07 -22.01
C HIS A 106 -3.02 -11.84 -20.74
N GLY A 107 -3.57 -13.06 -20.87
CA GLY A 107 -3.75 -14.01 -19.77
C GLY A 107 -2.44 -14.34 -19.07
N LEU A 108 -1.48 -14.87 -19.82
CA LEU A 108 -0.16 -15.24 -19.30
C LEU A 108 0.61 -14.02 -18.76
N LEU A 109 0.54 -12.87 -19.43
CA LEU A 109 1.19 -11.64 -18.97
C LEU A 109 0.57 -11.08 -17.69
N ALA A 110 -0.75 -11.19 -17.51
CA ALA A 110 -1.41 -10.78 -16.28
C ALA A 110 -1.04 -11.71 -15.11
N ASP A 111 -1.03 -13.02 -15.34
CA ASP A 111 -0.70 -14.00 -14.31
C ASP A 111 0.80 -13.92 -13.93
N LEU A 112 1.69 -13.80 -14.92
CA LEU A 112 3.11 -13.55 -14.71
C LEU A 112 3.35 -12.19 -14.03
N GLY A 113 2.66 -11.14 -14.47
CA GLY A 113 2.73 -9.81 -13.86
C GLY A 113 2.35 -9.82 -12.39
N CYS A 114 1.28 -10.55 -12.04
CA CYS A 114 0.84 -10.73 -10.66
C CYS A 114 1.88 -11.48 -9.81
N LEU A 115 2.48 -12.54 -10.34
CA LEU A 115 3.53 -13.29 -9.64
C LEU A 115 4.80 -12.46 -9.45
N CYS A 116 5.27 -11.81 -10.53
CA CYS A 116 6.40 -10.90 -10.47
C CYS A 116 6.14 -9.76 -9.49
N PHE A 117 4.91 -9.26 -9.40
CA PHE A 117 4.53 -8.20 -8.47
C PHE A 117 4.55 -8.67 -7.02
N CYS A 118 4.09 -9.89 -6.75
CA CYS A 118 4.20 -10.50 -5.43
C CYS A 118 5.66 -10.65 -4.98
N VAL A 119 6.53 -11.09 -5.89
CA VAL A 119 7.97 -11.27 -5.60
C VAL A 119 8.66 -9.93 -5.41
N SER A 120 8.42 -8.95 -6.27
CA SER A 120 9.04 -7.62 -6.16
C SER A 120 8.58 -6.91 -4.89
N TRP A 121 7.30 -7.01 -4.52
CA TRP A 121 6.79 -6.43 -3.27
C TRP A 121 7.51 -7.00 -2.04
N PHE A 122 7.65 -8.33 -1.97
CA PHE A 122 8.38 -8.98 -0.88
C PHE A 122 9.84 -8.50 -0.82
N TRP A 123 10.53 -8.50 -1.96
CA TRP A 123 11.95 -8.17 -2.00
C TRP A 123 12.23 -6.70 -1.68
N PHE A 124 11.54 -5.77 -2.35
CA PHE A 124 11.82 -4.34 -2.20
C PHE A 124 11.25 -3.76 -0.91
N ARG A 125 10.00 -4.09 -0.57
CA ARG A 125 9.31 -3.45 0.57
C ARG A 125 9.40 -4.21 1.88
N LEU A 126 9.54 -5.55 1.85
CA LEU A 126 9.58 -6.36 3.07
C LEU A 126 10.99 -6.81 3.45
N TYR A 127 11.90 -6.99 2.49
CA TYR A 127 13.29 -7.37 2.77
C TYR A 127 14.23 -6.17 2.72
N TRP A 128 14.37 -5.51 1.56
CA TRP A 128 15.33 -4.42 1.37
C TRP A 128 15.00 -3.16 2.17
N PHE A 129 13.73 -2.75 2.20
CA PHE A 129 13.31 -1.56 2.93
C PHE A 129 13.69 -1.64 4.43
N PRO A 130 13.25 -2.64 5.23
CA PRO A 130 13.64 -2.67 6.63
C PRO A 130 15.13 -2.96 6.84
N LEU A 131 15.76 -3.83 6.05
CA LEU A 131 17.18 -4.16 6.26
C LEU A 131 18.12 -3.01 5.90
N LYS A 132 17.77 -2.15 4.93
CA LYS A 132 18.63 -1.04 4.51
C LYS A 132 18.19 0.28 5.13
N VAL A 133 16.90 0.61 5.05
CA VAL A 133 16.38 1.91 5.52
C VAL A 133 16.27 1.93 7.03
N LEU A 134 15.56 0.97 7.63
CA LEU A 134 15.41 0.92 9.10
C LEU A 134 16.74 0.65 9.79
N TYR A 135 17.58 -0.24 9.28
CA TYR A 135 18.92 -0.43 9.86
C TYR A 135 19.77 0.84 9.77
N ALA A 136 19.76 1.53 8.62
CA ALA A 136 20.53 2.77 8.45
C ALA A 136 20.02 3.87 9.36
N THR A 137 18.70 4.05 9.51
CA THR A 137 18.15 5.09 10.39
C THR A 137 18.35 4.74 11.86
N LEU A 138 18.08 3.50 12.27
CA LEU A 138 18.26 3.07 13.66
C LEU A 138 19.73 3.15 14.09
N HIS A 139 20.68 2.74 13.24
CA HIS A 139 22.08 2.70 13.61
C HIS A 139 22.80 4.06 13.41
N THR A 140 22.60 4.72 12.28
CA THR A 140 23.32 5.98 11.95
C THR A 140 22.77 7.16 12.75
N SER A 141 21.46 7.19 13.01
CA SER A 141 20.83 8.33 13.66
C SER A 141 20.99 8.32 15.19
N LEU A 142 21.16 7.14 15.81
CA LEU A 142 21.54 7.02 17.23
C LEU A 142 22.96 7.56 17.50
N ILE A 143 23.86 7.45 16.51
CA ILE A 143 25.27 7.83 16.66
C ILE A 143 25.50 9.31 16.33
N SER A 144 24.68 9.91 15.47
CA SER A 144 24.94 11.24 14.93
C SER A 144 24.37 12.39 15.78
N VAL A 145 23.20 12.25 16.43
CA VAL A 145 22.62 13.31 17.27
C VAL A 145 21.72 12.72 18.38
N PRO A 146 22.21 12.57 19.63
CA PRO A 146 21.45 11.92 20.70
C PRO A 146 20.28 12.76 21.29
N ASP A 147 20.25 14.08 21.07
CA ASP A 147 19.38 15.00 21.84
C ASP A 147 18.11 15.53 21.11
N ILE A 148 17.73 15.00 19.94
CA ILE A 148 16.56 15.51 19.19
C ILE A 148 15.42 14.47 19.14
N PRO A 149 14.20 14.78 19.65
CA PRO A 149 13.04 13.86 19.64
C PRO A 149 12.56 13.50 18.22
N PHE A 150 13.05 14.20 17.21
CA PHE A 150 12.76 13.98 15.79
C PHE A 150 13.19 12.59 15.29
N TYR A 151 14.25 12.01 15.86
CA TYR A 151 14.67 10.65 15.51
C TYR A 151 13.56 9.63 15.74
N PHE A 152 12.92 9.69 16.91
CA PHE A 152 11.81 8.80 17.23
C PHE A 152 10.64 9.03 16.28
N PHE A 153 10.30 10.29 16.01
CA PHE A 153 9.25 10.64 15.06
C PHE A 153 9.50 10.06 13.66
N PHE A 154 10.67 10.27 13.08
CA PHE A 154 11.00 9.78 11.74
C PHE A 154 11.02 8.25 11.66
N ASN A 155 11.57 7.56 12.67
CA ASN A 155 11.56 6.09 12.71
C ASN A 155 10.16 5.54 12.95
N THR A 156 9.31 6.21 13.75
CA THR A 156 7.91 5.84 13.89
C THR A 156 7.17 5.93 12.55
N LEU A 157 7.41 6.98 11.75
CA LEU A 157 6.83 7.08 10.41
C LEU A 157 7.30 5.95 9.47
N LEU A 158 8.58 5.59 9.51
CA LEU A 158 9.12 4.47 8.71
C LEU A 158 8.59 3.11 9.17
N LEU A 159 8.43 2.89 10.47
CA LEU A 159 7.80 1.68 11.02
C LEU A 159 6.33 1.60 10.60
N LEU A 160 5.60 2.71 10.67
CA LEU A 160 4.21 2.80 10.24
C LEU A 160 4.08 2.50 8.73
N LEU A 161 4.99 3.03 7.91
CA LEU A 161 5.07 2.70 6.48
C LEU A 161 5.34 1.20 6.25
N THR A 162 6.23 0.60 7.04
CA THR A 162 6.49 -0.85 7.00
C THR A 162 5.26 -1.67 7.37
N ALA A 163 4.54 -1.27 8.42
CA ALA A 163 3.34 -1.97 8.88
C ALA A 163 2.24 -1.96 7.81
N MET A 164 2.03 -0.82 7.14
CA MET A 164 1.08 -0.74 6.01
C MET A 164 1.52 -1.63 4.83
N ASN A 165 2.82 -1.66 4.51
CA ASN A 165 3.34 -2.56 3.47
C ASN A 165 3.15 -4.05 3.78
N LEU A 166 3.26 -4.44 5.06
CA LEU A 166 2.94 -5.80 5.50
C LEU A 166 1.45 -6.09 5.37
N TYR A 167 0.58 -5.16 5.78
CA TYR A 167 -0.87 -5.28 5.62
C TYR A 167 -1.23 -5.56 4.15
N TRP A 168 -0.74 -4.76 3.21
CA TRP A 168 -0.99 -4.99 1.78
C TRP A 168 -0.35 -6.27 1.25
N PHE A 169 0.83 -6.66 1.74
CA PHE A 169 1.45 -7.91 1.33
C PHE A 169 0.55 -9.13 1.58
N LEU A 170 -0.19 -9.14 2.70
CA LEU A 170 -1.17 -10.21 2.97
C LEU A 170 -2.25 -10.28 1.88
N TYR A 171 -2.78 -9.14 1.43
CA TYR A 171 -3.73 -9.11 0.31
C TYR A 171 -3.11 -9.56 -1.01
N ILE A 172 -1.84 -9.21 -1.26
CA ILE A 172 -1.12 -9.61 -2.48
C ILE A 172 -0.90 -11.13 -2.49
N VAL A 173 -0.59 -11.74 -1.36
CA VAL A 173 -0.48 -13.20 -1.25
C VAL A 173 -1.82 -13.87 -1.50
N VAL A 174 -2.91 -13.36 -0.89
CA VAL A 174 -4.27 -13.87 -1.14
C VAL A 174 -4.64 -13.75 -2.63
N LEU A 175 -4.34 -12.60 -3.25
CA LEU A 175 -4.51 -12.38 -4.68
C LEU A 175 -3.73 -13.40 -5.51
N ALA A 176 -2.45 -13.61 -5.22
CA ALA A 176 -1.60 -14.57 -5.93
C ALA A 176 -2.14 -16.01 -5.82
N VAL A 177 -2.63 -16.41 -4.63
CA VAL A 177 -3.26 -17.72 -4.43
C VAL A 177 -4.56 -17.84 -5.24
N LYS A 178 -5.41 -16.82 -5.27
CA LYS A 178 -6.63 -16.81 -6.09
C LYS A 178 -6.33 -16.87 -7.59
N VAL A 179 -5.27 -16.21 -8.04
CA VAL A 179 -4.79 -16.26 -9.43
C VAL A 179 -4.33 -17.67 -9.79
N LEU A 180 -3.52 -18.30 -8.93
CA LEU A 180 -3.02 -19.67 -9.15
C LEU A 180 -4.11 -20.74 -9.10
N THR A 181 -5.16 -20.53 -8.29
CA THR A 181 -6.33 -21.43 -8.20
C THR A 181 -7.39 -21.18 -9.27
N GLY A 182 -7.20 -20.16 -10.13
CA GLY A 182 -8.13 -19.83 -11.22
C GLY A 182 -9.42 -19.13 -10.79
N GLN A 183 -9.54 -18.69 -9.53
CA GLN A 183 -10.73 -18.03 -8.96
C GLN A 183 -10.74 -16.51 -9.22
N MET A 184 -10.53 -16.10 -10.46
CA MET A 184 -10.40 -14.68 -10.87
C MET A 184 -11.67 -13.84 -10.69
N ARG A 185 -12.83 -14.47 -10.46
CA ARG A 185 -14.14 -13.77 -10.41
C ARG A 185 -14.39 -13.05 -9.07
N GLU A 186 -13.63 -13.36 -8.02
CA GLU A 186 -13.77 -12.78 -6.68
C GLU A 186 -12.75 -11.66 -6.36
N LEU A 187 -12.01 -11.17 -7.37
CA LEU A 187 -10.96 -10.18 -7.15
C LEU A 187 -11.50 -8.79 -6.77
N SER A 188 -12.72 -8.45 -7.20
CA SER A 188 -13.43 -7.23 -6.79
C SER A 188 -13.85 -7.27 -5.32
N ASP A 189 -14.23 -8.45 -4.81
CA ASP A 189 -14.84 -8.58 -3.49
C ASP A 189 -13.83 -8.49 -2.34
N LEU A 190 -12.54 -8.82 -2.54
CA LEU A 190 -11.54 -8.77 -1.46
C LEU A 190 -11.40 -7.39 -0.80
N ARG A 191 -11.71 -6.30 -1.52
CA ARG A 191 -11.66 -4.93 -0.99
C ARG A 191 -13.04 -4.39 -0.60
N GLU A 192 -14.13 -4.99 -1.08
CA GLU A 192 -15.51 -4.52 -0.88
C GLU A 192 -16.30 -5.31 0.17
N TYR A 193 -16.02 -6.60 0.34
CA TYR A 193 -16.81 -7.53 1.17
C TYR A 193 -16.96 -7.08 2.63
N ASP A 194 -15.94 -6.41 3.13
CA ASP A 194 -15.80 -6.11 4.54
C ASP A 194 -16.60 -4.83 4.93
N TRP A 195 -16.92 -3.93 3.98
CA TRP A 195 -17.76 -2.74 4.21
C TRP A 195 -19.25 -3.08 4.30
N ALA A 196 -19.71 -4.05 3.49
CA ALA A 196 -21.10 -4.51 3.49
C ALA A 196 -21.51 -5.14 4.83
N GLU A 197 -20.61 -5.86 5.50
CA GLU A 197 -20.88 -6.44 6.83
C GLU A 197 -20.86 -5.41 7.96
N ALA A 198 -20.04 -4.35 7.85
CA ALA A 198 -19.95 -3.31 8.88
C ALA A 198 -21.17 -2.37 8.92
N HIS A 199 -21.95 -2.30 7.84
CA HIS A 199 -23.14 -1.44 7.71
C HIS A 199 -24.45 -2.19 7.48
N SER A 200 -24.42 -3.53 7.56
CA SER A 200 -25.65 -4.30 7.66
C SER A 200 -26.21 -4.17 9.09
N PRO A 201 -27.47 -3.74 9.28
CA PRO A 201 -28.09 -3.73 10.60
C PRO A 201 -28.10 -5.17 11.13
N LYS A 202 -27.46 -5.39 12.30
CA LYS A 202 -27.49 -6.70 12.96
C LYS A 202 -28.95 -7.13 13.11
N PRO A 203 -29.36 -8.34 12.65
CA PRO A 203 -30.71 -8.82 12.89
C PRO A 203 -30.92 -8.92 14.39
N SER A 204 -31.89 -8.15 14.88
CA SER A 204 -32.36 -8.19 16.26
C SER A 204 -32.73 -9.63 16.63
N LYS A 205 -32.02 -10.19 17.61
CA LYS A 205 -32.42 -11.44 18.26
C LYS A 205 -33.63 -11.14 19.15
N ALA A 206 -34.83 -11.49 18.70
CA ALA A 206 -35.86 -12.19 19.49
C ALA A 206 -37.27 -12.00 18.88
N GLU A 207 -37.84 -13.08 18.35
CA GLU A 207 -39.17 -13.52 18.79
C GLU A 207 -39.30 -15.02 18.52
N LYS A 208 -39.50 -15.81 19.58
CA LYS A 208 -39.77 -17.26 19.47
C LYS A 208 -41.22 -17.44 19.01
N PRO A 209 -41.53 -18.28 18.01
CA PRO A 209 -42.91 -18.60 17.69
C PRO A 209 -43.49 -19.46 18.83
N LEU A 210 -44.52 -18.96 19.49
CA LEU A 210 -45.33 -19.70 20.46
C LEU A 210 -46.02 -20.87 19.74
N ARG A 211 -45.61 -22.07 20.11
CA ARG A 211 -46.20 -23.33 19.71
C ARG A 211 -47.48 -23.56 20.53
N ASN A 212 -48.65 -23.36 19.94
CA ASN A 212 -49.91 -23.90 20.46
C ASN A 212 -50.56 -24.76 19.39
N GLY A 213 -50.50 -26.08 19.61
CA GLY A 213 -51.40 -27.01 18.93
C GLY A 213 -52.76 -26.98 19.62
N LEU A 214 -53.84 -26.95 18.85
CA LEU A 214 -55.15 -27.43 19.26
C LEU A 214 -55.93 -27.91 18.03
N VAL A 215 -56.06 -29.22 18.00
CA VAL A 215 -57.04 -30.11 17.34
C VAL A 215 -58.36 -29.45 16.89
N LYS A 216 -58.76 -29.75 15.64
CA LYS A 216 -60.11 -30.13 15.16
C LYS A 216 -60.14 -29.98 13.63
N GLU A 217 -60.81 -30.75 12.79
CA GLU A 217 -61.51 -32.04 12.81
C GLU A 217 -61.83 -32.34 11.33
N LYS A 218 -62.09 -33.59 10.99
CA LYS A 218 -62.55 -34.08 9.68
C LYS A 218 -63.65 -33.20 9.02
N ARG A 219 -63.58 -33.01 7.69
CA ARG A 219 -64.61 -33.50 6.76
C ARG A 219 -64.28 -33.24 5.28
N LEU A 220 -64.44 -34.34 4.52
CA LEU A 220 -64.81 -34.51 3.10
C LEU A 220 -63.88 -33.92 2.03
#